data_AF-A0A8S2PB14-F1
#
_entry.id   AF-A0A8S2PB14-F1
#
_cell.length_a   1.000
_cell.length_b   1.000
_cell.length_c   1.000
_cell.angle_alpha   90.00
_cell.angle_beta   90.00
_cell.angle_gamma   90.00
#
_symmetry.space_group_name_H-M   'P 1'
#
loop_
_entity.id
_entity.type
_entity.pdbx_description
1 polymer ?
#
loop_
_entity_poly.entity_id
_entity_poly.type
_entity_poly.pdbx_seq_one_letter_code
_entity_poly.pdbx_strand_id
1 'polypeptide(L)'
;HNGEPLPSHFKIGDEIPWLEKNGSTYCEDHVKLKTPLPLHLLNWNDRAKYIVVAWNPKDFCVSYYHHTRGFVRYDYAHGTFDDFFRCFLDGAVDFGDFFDRIVSWQSRLNDRNVFFFCTYEQLM
;
A
#
# COMPACT_ATOMS: atom_id res chain seq x y z
N HIS A 1 -8.86 -4.30 -19.44
CA HIS A 1 -9.80 -3.21 -19.78
C HIS A 1 -9.06 -2.20 -20.63
N ASN A 2 -9.55 -1.94 -21.84
CA ASN A 2 -8.96 -1.04 -22.85
C ASN A 2 -9.05 0.45 -22.44
N GLY A 3 -8.69 0.79 -21.20
CA GLY A 3 -8.80 2.14 -20.65
C GLY A 3 -10.23 2.60 -20.29
N GLU A 4 -11.24 1.76 -20.49
CA GLU A 4 -12.62 2.09 -20.13
C GLU A 4 -12.82 2.15 -18.60
N PRO A 5 -13.55 3.16 -18.08
CA PRO A 5 -13.89 3.25 -16.66
C PRO A 5 -14.68 2.02 -16.19
N LEU A 6 -14.48 1.63 -14.93
CA LEU A 6 -15.28 0.57 -14.32
C LEU A 6 -16.76 1.00 -14.27
N PRO A 7 -17.71 0.10 -14.61
CA PRO A 7 -19.14 0.40 -14.49
C PRO A 7 -19.48 0.78 -13.04
N SER A 8 -20.48 1.63 -12.82
CA SER A 8 -20.78 2.22 -11.49
C SER A 8 -21.11 1.19 -10.38
N HIS A 9 -21.48 -0.04 -10.75
CA HIS A 9 -21.74 -1.13 -9.81
C HIS A 9 -20.51 -1.97 -9.46
N PHE A 10 -19.41 -1.80 -10.20
CA PHE A 10 -18.14 -2.48 -9.92
C PHE A 10 -17.39 -1.74 -8.84
N LYS A 11 -17.01 -2.46 -7.77
CA LYS A 11 -16.06 -1.94 -6.79
C LYS A 11 -14.67 -2.34 -7.21
N ILE A 12 -13.73 -1.42 -7.13
CA ILE A 12 -12.32 -1.71 -7.45
C ILE A 12 -11.73 -2.84 -6.60
N GLY A 13 -12.29 -3.04 -5.38
CA GLY A 13 -11.91 -4.14 -4.49
C GLY A 13 -12.30 -5.52 -4.99
N ASP A 14 -13.24 -5.63 -5.93
CA ASP A 14 -13.64 -6.90 -6.53
C ASP A 14 -12.72 -7.30 -7.69
N GLU A 15 -12.11 -6.32 -8.40
CA GLU A 15 -11.14 -6.60 -9.47
C GLU A 15 -9.69 -6.68 -8.97
N ILE A 16 -9.35 -5.86 -7.98
CA ILE A 16 -8.01 -5.75 -7.40
C ILE A 16 -8.16 -5.90 -5.88
N PRO A 17 -8.40 -7.12 -5.40
CA PRO A 17 -8.64 -7.33 -3.99
C PRO A 17 -7.43 -6.95 -3.15
N TRP A 18 -7.75 -6.46 -1.97
CA TRP A 18 -6.77 -6.17 -0.95
C TRP A 18 -6.47 -7.46 -0.18
N LEU A 19 -5.24 -7.97 -0.32
CA LEU A 19 -4.81 -9.27 0.22
C LEU A 19 -5.10 -9.40 1.72
N GLU A 20 -4.81 -8.35 2.49
CA GLU A 20 -4.94 -8.33 3.95
C GLU A 20 -6.39 -8.28 4.41
N LYS A 21 -7.32 -7.87 3.54
CA LYS A 21 -8.76 -7.87 3.85
C LYS A 21 -9.49 -9.14 3.43
N ASN A 22 -9.09 -9.74 2.31
CA ASN A 22 -9.80 -10.88 1.72
C ASN A 22 -9.13 -12.23 1.98
N GLY A 23 -7.86 -12.24 2.39
CA GLY A 23 -7.07 -13.45 2.60
C GLY A 23 -6.53 -14.05 1.31
N SER A 24 -5.58 -14.99 1.44
CA SER A 24 -4.88 -15.60 0.30
C SER A 24 -5.82 -16.43 -0.57
N THR A 25 -6.71 -17.24 0.04
CA THR A 25 -7.62 -18.13 -0.69
C THR A 25 -8.53 -17.37 -1.65
N TYR A 26 -9.05 -16.21 -1.26
CA TYR A 26 -9.85 -15.38 -2.16
C TYR A 26 -9.01 -14.78 -3.29
N CYS A 27 -7.76 -14.41 -3.00
CA CYS A 27 -6.86 -13.75 -3.93
C CYS A 27 -6.26 -14.71 -4.97
N GLU A 28 -6.30 -16.03 -4.76
CA GLU A 28 -5.79 -17.03 -5.70
C GLU A 28 -6.50 -16.98 -7.07
N ASP A 29 -7.80 -16.66 -7.07
CA ASP A 29 -8.61 -16.56 -8.29
C ASP A 29 -8.40 -15.23 -9.05
N HIS A 30 -7.56 -14.32 -8.54
CA HIS A 30 -7.39 -12.98 -9.08
C HIS A 30 -6.04 -12.78 -9.77
N VAL A 31 -6.07 -12.18 -10.96
CA VAL A 31 -4.87 -11.86 -11.75
C VAL A 31 -4.17 -10.56 -11.31
N LYS A 32 -4.84 -9.73 -10.51
CA LYS A 32 -4.32 -8.46 -9.98
C LYS A 32 -4.59 -8.42 -8.49
N LEU A 33 -3.60 -8.00 -7.71
CA LEU A 33 -3.70 -7.91 -6.27
C LEU A 33 -3.15 -6.57 -5.79
N LYS A 34 -3.67 -6.09 -4.66
CA LYS A 34 -3.12 -4.97 -3.92
C LYS A 34 -2.70 -5.43 -2.54
N THR A 35 -1.51 -4.99 -2.11
CA THR A 35 -0.97 -5.25 -0.77
C THR A 35 -0.07 -4.07 -0.35
N PRO A 36 -0.09 -3.65 0.93
CA PRO A 36 0.86 -2.72 1.51
C PRO A 36 2.07 -3.44 2.12
N LEU A 37 2.20 -4.77 1.98
CA LEU A 37 3.30 -5.51 2.60
C LEU A 37 4.67 -5.15 2.00
N PRO A 38 5.74 -5.20 2.81
CA PRO A 38 7.11 -5.13 2.33
C PRO A 38 7.44 -6.35 1.45
N LEU A 39 8.40 -6.17 0.55
CA LEU A 39 8.82 -7.21 -0.42
C LEU A 39 9.20 -8.53 0.28
N HIS A 40 9.85 -8.47 1.44
CA HIS A 40 10.35 -9.65 2.13
C HIS A 40 9.24 -10.53 2.75
N LEU A 41 8.00 -10.01 2.86
CA LEU A 41 6.82 -10.79 3.28
C LEU A 41 6.01 -11.30 2.07
N LEU A 42 6.44 -10.99 0.85
CA LEU A 42 5.78 -11.44 -0.38
C LEU A 42 6.52 -12.62 -1.00
N ASN A 43 5.75 -13.55 -1.55
CA ASN A 43 6.30 -14.61 -2.38
C ASN A 43 6.65 -14.02 -3.75
N TRP A 44 7.95 -13.87 -4.00
CA TRP A 44 8.46 -13.37 -5.28
C TRP A 44 8.15 -14.34 -6.43
N ASN A 45 7.77 -13.79 -7.58
CA ASN A 45 7.46 -14.53 -8.79
C ASN A 45 7.97 -13.77 -10.02
N ASP A 46 8.94 -14.34 -10.74
CA ASP A 46 9.56 -13.72 -11.92
C ASP A 46 8.58 -13.50 -13.09
N ARG A 47 7.44 -14.22 -13.11
CA ARG A 47 6.39 -14.04 -14.12
C ARG A 47 5.39 -12.94 -13.75
N ALA A 48 5.36 -12.53 -12.49
CA ALA A 48 4.49 -11.45 -12.03
C ALA A 48 5.11 -10.09 -12.35
N LYS A 49 4.26 -9.09 -12.59
CA LYS A 49 4.65 -7.68 -12.73
C LYS A 49 4.29 -6.95 -11.44
N TYR A 50 5.24 -6.20 -10.92
CA TYR A 50 5.10 -5.46 -9.68
C TYR A 50 5.02 -3.97 -9.96
N ILE A 51 3.97 -3.31 -9.46
CA ILE A 51 3.84 -1.86 -9.50
C ILE A 51 3.99 -1.36 -8.07
N VAL A 52 5.12 -0.73 -7.80
CA VAL A 52 5.46 -0.21 -6.47
C VAL A 52 5.14 1.28 -6.46
N VAL A 53 4.23 1.69 -5.60
CA VAL A 53 3.84 3.10 -5.47
C VAL A 53 4.42 3.66 -4.17
N ALA A 54 5.43 4.50 -4.28
CA ALA A 54 6.04 5.22 -3.18
C ALA A 54 5.52 6.65 -3.10
N TRP A 55 5.25 7.10 -1.88
CA TRP A 55 4.75 8.44 -1.57
C TRP A 55 5.80 9.17 -0.75
N ASN A 56 5.78 10.51 -0.77
CA ASN A 56 6.55 11.29 0.18
C ASN A 56 6.14 10.87 1.61
N PRO A 57 7.10 10.49 2.49
CA PRO A 57 6.79 10.04 3.85
C PRO A 57 5.99 11.08 4.63
N LYS A 58 6.19 12.38 4.38
CA LYS A 58 5.45 13.47 5.04
C LYS A 58 3.98 13.45 4.65
N ASP A 59 3.69 13.37 3.35
CA ASP A 59 2.33 13.37 2.82
C ASP A 59 1.61 12.06 3.19
N PHE A 60 2.33 10.94 3.13
CA PHE A 60 1.82 9.65 3.58
C PHE A 60 1.45 9.68 5.07
N CYS A 61 2.32 10.20 5.92
CA CYS A 61 2.06 10.31 7.36
C CYS A 61 0.79 11.11 7.67
N VAL A 62 0.61 12.27 7.03
CA VAL A 62 -0.58 13.11 7.24
C VAL A 62 -1.85 12.41 6.73
N SER A 63 -1.80 11.84 5.53
CA SER A 63 -2.94 11.08 4.97
C SER A 63 -3.30 9.90 5.87
N TYR A 64 -2.30 9.19 6.39
CA TYR A 64 -2.47 8.02 7.21
C TYR A 64 -3.02 8.36 8.60
N TYR A 65 -2.59 9.47 9.21
CA TYR A 65 -3.20 10.01 10.42
C TYR A 65 -4.72 10.24 10.25
N HIS A 66 -5.13 10.90 9.16
CA HIS A 66 -6.56 11.12 8.91
C HIS A 66 -7.31 9.82 8.62
N HIS A 67 -6.69 8.87 7.93
CA HIS A 67 -7.24 7.53 7.74
C HIS A 67 -7.47 6.82 9.08
N THR A 68 -6.47 6.82 9.95
CA THR A 68 -6.53 6.19 11.28
C THR A 68 -7.60 6.83 12.16
N ARG A 69 -7.76 8.15 12.12
CA ARG A 69 -8.85 8.84 12.83
C ARG A 69 -10.24 8.55 12.27
N GLY A 70 -10.36 8.35 10.96
CA GLY A 70 -11.62 8.04 10.30
C GLY A 70 -12.07 6.59 10.45
N PHE A 71 -11.15 5.69 10.77
CA PHE A 71 -11.44 4.28 10.99
C PHE A 71 -11.79 4.02 12.46
N VAL A 72 -13.08 3.84 12.74
CA VAL A 72 -13.63 3.55 14.08
C VAL A 72 -12.92 2.38 14.77
N ARG A 73 -12.42 1.41 13.99
CA ARG A 73 -11.71 0.23 14.50
C ARG A 73 -10.44 0.55 15.27
N TYR A 74 -9.81 1.70 15.01
CA TYR A 74 -8.56 2.07 15.67
C TYR A 74 -8.75 2.81 16.99
N ASP A 75 -10.00 3.14 17.35
CA ASP A 75 -10.35 3.89 18.55
C ASP A 75 -9.48 5.15 18.76
N TYR A 76 -9.07 5.78 17.65
CA TYR A 76 -8.11 6.88 17.62
C TYR A 76 -8.75 8.21 17.25
N ALA A 77 -10.07 8.33 17.32
CA ALA A 77 -10.80 9.52 16.85
C ALA A 77 -10.33 10.83 17.53
N HIS A 78 -9.89 10.73 18.79
CA HIS A 78 -9.40 11.85 19.62
C HIS A 78 -7.87 11.87 19.78
N GLY A 79 -7.14 10.98 19.10
CA GLY A 79 -5.68 10.94 19.19
C GLY A 79 -5.02 12.14 18.53
N THR A 80 -3.86 12.54 19.05
CA THR A 80 -3.10 13.68 18.53
C THR A 80 -2.24 13.28 17.34
N PHE A 81 -1.85 14.26 16.53
CA PHE A 81 -0.90 14.02 15.45
C PHE A 81 0.49 13.65 15.98
N ASP A 82 0.93 14.27 17.08
CA ASP A 82 2.26 14.02 17.66
C ASP A 82 2.42 12.58 18.14
N ASP A 83 1.40 12.02 18.79
CA ASP A 83 1.41 10.63 19.25
C ASP A 83 1.38 9.67 18.05
N PHE A 84 0.57 9.97 17.05
CA PHE A 84 0.53 9.20 15.80
C PHE A 84 1.87 9.23 15.08
N PHE A 85 2.51 10.39 15.02
CA PHE A 85 3.81 10.56 14.37
C PHE A 85 4.90 9.73 15.04
N ARG A 86 4.89 9.64 16.38
CA ARG A 86 5.78 8.73 17.11
C ARG A 86 5.51 7.28 16.75
N CYS A 87 4.24 6.84 16.79
CA CYS A 87 3.88 5.49 16.38
C CYS A 87 4.28 5.19 14.93
N PHE A 88 4.13 6.16 14.03
CA PHE A 88 4.52 6.03 12.62
C PHE A 88 6.03 5.85 12.46
N LEU A 89 6.85 6.60 13.20
CA LEU A 89 8.31 6.45 13.19
C LEU A 89 8.77 5.13 13.82
N ASP A 90 8.07 4.65 14.85
CA ASP A 90 8.36 3.38 15.52
C ASP A 90 7.81 2.17 14.74
N GLY A 91 7.12 2.39 13.62
CA GLY A 91 6.44 1.33 12.86
C GLY A 91 5.26 0.68 13.61
N ALA A 92 4.81 1.28 14.72
CA ALA A 92 3.71 0.82 15.56
C ALA A 92 2.34 1.27 15.02
N VAL A 93 2.16 1.13 13.71
CA VAL A 93 0.95 1.46 12.96
C VAL A 93 0.51 0.25 12.14
N ASP A 94 -0.72 0.21 11.62
CA ASP A 94 -1.12 -0.93 10.79
C ASP A 94 -0.23 -1.06 9.56
N PHE A 95 -0.03 -2.31 9.17
CA PHE A 95 0.82 -2.68 8.04
C PHE A 95 2.32 -2.38 8.26
N GLY A 96 2.71 -2.02 9.48
CA GLY A 96 4.11 -1.96 9.94
C GLY A 96 4.85 -0.70 9.53
N ASP A 97 6.18 -0.80 9.52
CA ASP A 97 7.06 0.32 9.21
C ASP A 97 6.98 0.72 7.72
N PHE A 98 6.61 1.98 7.49
CA PHE A 98 6.59 2.58 6.16
C PHE A 98 7.95 2.53 5.48
N PHE A 99 9.04 2.77 6.23
CA PHE A 99 10.39 2.83 5.68
C PHE A 99 10.86 1.44 5.28
N ASP A 100 10.67 0.43 6.13
CA ASP A 100 10.93 -0.97 5.78
C ASP A 100 10.21 -1.37 4.47
N ARG A 101 8.94 -0.98 4.31
CA ARG A 101 8.23 -1.19 3.04
C ARG A 101 8.99 -0.59 1.86
N ILE A 102 9.35 0.69 1.88
CA ILE A 102 10.04 1.33 0.74
C ILE A 102 11.44 0.77 0.52
N VAL A 103 12.21 0.57 1.60
CA VAL A 103 13.60 0.08 1.56
C VAL A 103 13.67 -1.35 1.06
N SER A 104 12.72 -2.21 1.43
CA SER A 104 12.69 -3.60 0.97
C SER A 104 12.67 -3.70 -0.56
N TRP A 105 12.01 -2.76 -1.25
CA TRP A 105 11.96 -2.72 -2.71
C TRP A 105 13.20 -2.13 -3.38
N GLN A 106 14.07 -1.39 -2.64
CA GLN A 106 15.25 -0.72 -3.21
C GLN A 106 16.18 -1.68 -3.96
N SER A 107 16.36 -2.89 -3.44
CA SER A 107 17.23 -3.90 -4.04
C SER A 107 16.76 -4.40 -5.42
N ARG A 108 15.48 -4.21 -5.75
CA ARG A 108 14.84 -4.74 -6.96
C ARG A 108 14.27 -3.69 -7.90
N LEU A 109 14.53 -2.40 -7.64
CA LEU A 109 13.99 -1.31 -8.48
C LEU A 109 14.45 -1.39 -9.94
N ASN A 110 15.57 -2.06 -10.21
CA ASN A 110 16.12 -2.24 -11.55
C ASN A 110 15.67 -3.55 -12.23
N ASP A 111 14.86 -4.37 -11.56
CA ASP A 111 14.37 -5.63 -12.14
C ASP A 111 13.35 -5.33 -13.25
N ARG A 112 13.43 -6.06 -14.37
CA ARG A 112 12.59 -5.80 -15.57
C ARG A 112 11.08 -5.97 -15.33
N ASN A 113 10.70 -6.67 -14.26
CA ASN A 113 9.31 -6.90 -13.88
C ASN A 113 8.84 -5.96 -12.75
N VAL A 114 9.65 -4.98 -12.34
CA VAL A 114 9.30 -3.98 -11.33
C VAL A 114 9.15 -2.61 -11.98
N PHE A 115 8.00 -1.97 -11.76
CA PHE A 115 7.77 -0.59 -12.12
C PHE A 115 7.59 0.24 -10.84
N PHE A 116 8.55 1.12 -10.58
CA PHE A 116 8.53 1.99 -9.41
C PHE A 116 7.99 3.36 -9.77
N PHE A 117 6.94 3.78 -9.07
CA PHE A 117 6.30 5.08 -9.23
C PHE A 117 6.44 5.88 -7.94
N CYS A 118 7.15 7.00 -7.99
CA CYS A 118 7.29 7.92 -6.86
C CYS A 118 6.49 9.19 -7.15
N THR A 119 5.48 9.47 -6.34
CA THR A 119 4.50 10.55 -6.60
C THR A 119 5.01 11.98 -6.38
N TYR A 120 6.29 12.19 -6.01
CA TYR A 120 6.84 13.54 -5.78
C TYR A 120 7.86 13.99 -6.85
N GLU A 121 8.81 13.16 -7.25
CA GLU A 121 9.90 13.58 -8.16
C GLU A 121 9.53 13.53 -9.64
N GLN A 122 8.39 12.91 -10.00
CA GLN A 122 7.89 12.82 -11.38
C GLN A 122 6.75 13.82 -11.69
N LEU A 123 6.33 14.61 -10.70
CA LEU A 123 5.27 15.63 -10.81
C LEU A 123 5.80 17.08 -10.66
N MET A 124 7.11 17.26 -10.52
CA MET A 124 7.82 18.55 -10.64
C MET A 124 8.70 18.55 -11.89
#